data_AF-A0A158AU18-F1
#
_entry.id   AF-A0A158AU18-F1
#
_cell.length_a   1.000
_cell.length_b   1.000
_cell.length_c   1.000
_cell.angle_alpha   90.00
_cell.angle_beta   90.00
_cell.angle_gamma   90.00
#
_symmetry.space_group_name_H-M   'P 1'
#
loop_
_entity.id
_entity.type
_entity.pdbx_description
1 polymer ?
#
loop_
_entity_poly.entity_id
_entity_poly.type
_entity_poly.pdbx_seq_one_letter_code
_entity_poly.pdbx_strand_id
1 'polypeptide(L)'
;MNHRTRRLFFILFSIPLASLAGCTSYYKNAEACKDKARTDYPDAARAPLKITGTGASYHGSRVVVHGTIEIPPKPPSVKPGIAAAAAECTFSETSMTGFQWLVPAYLAPKPPAADADE
;
A
#
# COMPACT_ATOMS: atom_id res chain seq x y z
N MET A 1 -49.99 -13.97 8.76
CA MET A 1 -48.62 -13.93 8.18
C MET A 1 -47.81 -15.07 8.74
N ASN A 2 -47.38 -16.00 7.86
CA ASN A 2 -46.86 -17.31 8.24
C ASN A 2 -45.38 -17.23 8.65
N HIS A 3 -45.04 -17.61 9.88
CA HIS A 3 -43.66 -17.52 10.41
C HIS A 3 -42.64 -18.30 9.58
N ARG A 4 -43.07 -19.37 8.91
CA ARG A 4 -42.24 -20.18 7.99
C ARG A 4 -41.79 -19.41 6.74
N THR A 5 -42.69 -18.64 6.13
CA THR A 5 -42.40 -17.82 4.94
C THR A 5 -41.46 -16.66 5.29
N ARG A 6 -41.60 -16.10 6.50
CA ARG A 6 -40.71 -15.05 7.02
C ARG A 6 -39.29 -15.57 7.27
N ARG A 7 -39.13 -16.80 7.78
CA ARG A 7 -37.80 -17.41 8.01
C ARG A 7 -37.08 -17.79 6.71
N LEU A 8 -37.80 -18.28 5.70
CA LEU A 8 -37.22 -18.60 4.39
C LEU A 8 -36.66 -17.37 3.67
N PHE A 9 -37.32 -16.21 3.80
CA PHE A 9 -36.86 -14.96 3.20
C PHE A 9 -35.55 -14.42 3.83
N PHE A 10 -35.34 -14.63 5.14
CA PHE A 10 -34.12 -14.19 5.82
C PHE A 10 -32.89 -15.04 5.49
N ILE A 11 -33.07 -16.33 5.15
CA ILE A 11 -31.97 -17.25 4.82
C ILE A 11 -31.45 -16.99 3.39
N LEU A 12 -32.32 -16.60 2.45
CA LEU A 12 -31.93 -16.29 1.07
C LEU A 12 -31.17 -14.96 0.92
N PHE A 13 -31.35 -14.01 1.85
CA PHE A 13 -30.71 -12.68 1.79
C PHE A 13 -29.37 -12.57 2.54
N SER A 14 -28.95 -13.59 3.29
CA SER A 14 -27.75 -13.53 4.15
C SER A 14 -26.48 -14.08 3.50
N ILE A 15 -26.58 -14.76 2.36
CA ILE A 15 -25.44 -15.38 1.64
C ILE A 15 -24.55 -14.36 0.87
N PRO A 16 -25.00 -13.19 0.37
CA PRO A 16 -24.12 -12.33 -0.43
C PRO A 16 -23.16 -11.44 0.39
N LEU A 17 -23.31 -11.35 1.72
CA LEU A 17 -22.54 -10.39 2.53
C LEU A 17 -21.09 -10.82 2.82
N ALA A 18 -20.82 -12.12 2.89
CA ALA A 18 -19.49 -12.63 3.24
C ALA A 18 -18.45 -12.37 2.13
N SER A 19 -18.86 -12.32 0.87
CA SER A 19 -17.99 -12.01 -0.27
C SER A 19 -17.50 -10.57 -0.31
N LEU A 20 -18.15 -9.64 0.42
CA LEU A 20 -17.74 -8.24 0.47
C LEU A 20 -16.60 -7.99 1.46
N ALA A 21 -16.43 -8.86 2.47
CA ALA A 21 -15.41 -8.68 3.50
C ALA A 21 -13.99 -8.57 2.88
N GLY A 22 -13.67 -9.41 1.90
CA GLY A 22 -12.37 -9.39 1.22
C GLY A 22 -12.13 -8.16 0.34
N CYS A 23 -13.19 -7.58 -0.23
CA CYS A 23 -13.08 -6.31 -0.94
C CYS A 23 -12.81 -5.18 0.05
N THR A 24 -13.40 -5.21 1.25
CA THR A 24 -13.17 -4.16 2.26
C THR A 24 -11.75 -4.19 2.82
N SER A 25 -11.13 -5.36 3.01
CA SER A 25 -9.73 -5.44 3.46
C SER A 25 -8.78 -4.93 2.38
N TYR A 26 -9.01 -5.26 1.11
CA TYR A 26 -8.23 -4.74 -0.01
C TYR A 26 -8.14 -3.22 0.01
N TYR A 27 -9.27 -2.50 0.03
CA TYR A 27 -9.26 -1.03 0.00
C TYR A 27 -8.70 -0.43 1.28
N LYS A 28 -9.05 -0.97 2.46
CA LYS A 28 -8.52 -0.49 3.74
C LYS A 28 -7.00 -0.61 3.81
N ASN A 29 -6.46 -1.75 3.40
CA ASN A 29 -5.02 -1.99 3.42
C ASN A 29 -4.31 -1.12 2.38
N ALA A 30 -4.93 -0.92 1.21
CA ALA A 30 -4.39 -0.02 0.19
C ALA A 30 -4.26 1.42 0.70
N GLU A 31 -5.30 1.96 1.33
CA GLU A 31 -5.25 3.31 1.90
C GLU A 31 -4.28 3.39 3.10
N ALA A 32 -4.31 2.42 4.00
CA ALA A 32 -3.35 2.37 5.12
C ALA A 32 -1.89 2.34 4.63
N CYS A 33 -1.61 1.64 3.54
CA CYS A 33 -0.27 1.61 2.96
C CYS A 33 0.11 2.94 2.31
N LYS A 34 -0.82 3.61 1.60
CA LYS A 34 -0.59 4.95 1.05
C LYS A 34 -0.26 5.95 2.16
N ASP A 35 -1.01 5.92 3.25
CA ASP A 35 -0.81 6.81 4.38
C ASP A 35 0.52 6.54 5.08
N LYS A 36 0.84 5.26 5.32
CA LYS A 36 2.15 4.89 5.86
C LYS A 36 3.28 5.35 4.95
N ALA A 37 3.19 5.17 3.64
CA ALA A 37 4.21 5.64 2.70
C ALA A 37 4.40 7.17 2.75
N ARG A 38 3.31 7.93 2.88
CA ARG A 38 3.40 9.40 3.04
C ARG A 38 4.03 9.81 4.37
N THR A 39 3.63 9.15 5.47
CA THR A 39 4.14 9.45 6.81
C THR A 39 5.60 9.07 6.97
N ASP A 40 6.02 7.95 6.36
CA ASP A 40 7.39 7.45 6.45
C ASP A 40 8.36 8.24 5.57
N TYR A 41 7.85 8.93 4.55
CA TYR A 41 8.69 9.67 3.62
C TYR A 41 9.26 10.95 4.26
N PRO A 42 10.60 11.04 4.48
CA PRO A 42 11.19 12.10 5.29
C PRO A 42 11.26 13.47 4.58
N ASP A 43 11.26 13.48 3.24
CA ASP A 43 11.56 14.68 2.44
C ASP A 43 10.32 15.33 1.81
N ALA A 44 9.13 15.06 2.34
CA ALA A 44 7.85 15.52 1.80
C ALA A 44 7.78 17.03 1.53
N ALA A 45 8.46 17.86 2.35
CA ALA A 45 8.47 19.31 2.21
C ALA A 45 9.34 19.83 1.06
N ARG A 46 10.40 19.10 0.69
CA ARG A 46 11.38 19.53 -0.32
C ARG A 46 11.19 18.84 -1.66
N ALA A 47 10.76 17.59 -1.63
CA ALA A 47 10.63 16.75 -2.80
C ALA A 47 9.33 15.95 -2.68
N PRO A 48 8.16 16.50 -3.02
CA PRO A 48 6.88 15.88 -2.70
C PRO A 48 6.72 14.49 -3.35
N LEU A 49 6.24 13.53 -2.57
CA LEU A 49 5.85 12.21 -3.06
C LEU A 49 4.42 12.27 -3.63
N LYS A 50 4.30 12.07 -4.94
CA LYS A 50 3.02 11.93 -5.63
C LYS A 50 2.71 10.46 -5.86
N ILE A 51 1.72 9.92 -5.16
CA ILE A 51 1.24 8.56 -5.39
C ILE A 51 0.50 8.50 -6.73
N THR A 52 0.91 7.59 -7.60
CA THR A 52 0.37 7.39 -8.95
C THR A 52 -0.53 6.17 -9.05
N GLY A 53 -0.43 5.22 -8.11
CA GLY A 53 -1.28 4.05 -8.09
C GLY A 53 -0.96 3.09 -6.94
N THR A 54 -1.75 2.02 -6.86
CA THR A 54 -1.54 0.93 -5.91
C THR A 54 -1.88 -0.40 -6.56
N GLY A 55 -1.01 -1.39 -6.39
CA GLY A 55 -1.34 -2.80 -6.62
C GLY A 55 -1.51 -3.50 -5.29
N ALA A 56 -2.45 -4.43 -5.17
CA ALA A 56 -2.46 -5.32 -4.01
C ALA A 56 -2.73 -6.77 -4.43
N SER A 57 -2.15 -7.67 -3.64
CA SER A 57 -2.39 -9.10 -3.71
C SER A 57 -3.76 -9.45 -3.12
N TYR A 58 -4.16 -10.73 -3.22
CA TYR A 58 -5.43 -11.24 -2.73
C TYR A 58 -5.72 -10.78 -1.28
N HIS A 59 -6.95 -10.27 -1.05
CA HIS A 59 -7.41 -9.64 0.20
C HIS A 59 -6.60 -8.45 0.71
N GLY A 60 -5.67 -7.89 -0.07
CA GLY A 60 -4.81 -6.80 0.37
C GLY A 60 -3.69 -7.25 1.31
N SER A 61 -3.33 -8.54 1.33
CA SER A 61 -2.27 -9.09 2.18
C SER A 61 -0.88 -8.53 1.89
N ARG A 62 -0.63 -8.12 0.64
CA ARG A 62 0.55 -7.35 0.22
C ARG A 62 0.08 -6.21 -0.66
N VAL A 63 0.44 -4.98 -0.32
CA VAL A 63 0.12 -3.78 -1.08
C VAL A 63 1.43 -3.16 -1.54
N VAL A 64 1.52 -2.83 -2.82
CA VAL A 64 2.58 -1.99 -3.37
C VAL A 64 1.98 -0.65 -3.77
N VAL A 65 2.46 0.42 -3.17
CA VAL A 65 2.14 1.80 -3.54
C VAL A 65 3.18 2.27 -4.54
N HIS A 66 2.73 2.82 -5.66
CA HIS A 66 3.58 3.43 -6.68
C HIS A 66 3.44 4.94 -6.64
N GLY A 67 4.52 5.64 -6.94
CA GLY A 67 4.54 7.08 -7.00
C GLY A 67 5.76 7.63 -7.73
N THR A 68 5.82 8.95 -7.72
CA THR A 68 6.94 9.73 -8.23
C THR A 68 7.33 10.79 -7.21
N ILE A 69 8.62 11.04 -7.08
CA ILE A 69 9.18 12.10 -6.25
C ILE A 69 9.71 13.20 -7.17
N GLU A 70 9.22 14.42 -6.98
CA GLU A 70 9.75 15.60 -7.67
C GLU A 70 11.04 16.03 -6.99
N ILE A 71 12.17 15.79 -7.65
CA ILE A 71 13.49 16.11 -7.09
C ILE A 71 13.80 17.58 -7.42
N PRO A 72 14.10 18.42 -6.42
CA PRO A 72 14.45 19.81 -6.67
C PRO A 72 15.71 19.90 -7.54
N PRO A 73 15.81 20.94 -8.40
CA PRO A 73 16.95 21.13 -9.27
C PRO A 73 18.24 21.24 -8.45
N LYS A 74 19.24 20.43 -8.81
CA LYS A 74 20.60 20.49 -8.23
C LYS A 74 21.54 21.15 -9.25
N PRO A 75 22.32 22.18 -8.86
CA PRO A 75 23.30 22.80 -9.75
C PRO A 75 24.24 21.76 -10.40
N PRO A 76 24.56 21.87 -11.70
CA PRO A 76 24.23 22.98 -12.62
C PRO A 76 22.86 22.88 -13.30
N SER A 77 22.08 21.83 -13.02
CA SER A 77 20.75 21.66 -13.62
C SER A 77 19.74 22.60 -12.96
N VAL A 78 19.01 23.33 -13.79
CA VAL A 78 17.88 24.20 -13.39
C VAL A 78 16.52 23.49 -13.52
N LYS A 79 16.48 22.29 -14.11
CA LYS A 79 15.23 21.52 -14.27
C LYS A 79 15.03 20.57 -13.09
N PRO A 80 13.82 20.53 -12.48
CA PRO A 80 13.46 19.49 -11.53
C PRO A 80 13.56 18.10 -12.16
N GLY A 81 14.01 17.13 -11.36
CA GLY A 81 14.02 15.72 -11.74
C GLY A 81 12.74 15.01 -11.31
N ILE A 82 12.47 13.84 -11.89
CA ILE A 82 11.41 12.93 -11.43
C ILE A 82 12.06 11.59 -11.13
N ALA A 83 11.95 11.13 -9.88
CA ALA A 83 12.35 9.78 -9.50
C ALA A 83 11.12 8.89 -9.29
N ALA A 84 11.22 7.63 -9.68
CA ALA A 84 10.23 6.62 -9.35
C ALA A 84 10.31 6.29 -7.84
N ALA A 85 9.15 6.12 -7.23
CA ALA A 85 9.02 5.70 -5.84
C ALA A 85 8.06 4.52 -5.75
N ALA A 86 8.38 3.56 -4.90
CA ALA A 86 7.45 2.51 -4.54
C ALA A 86 7.73 2.01 -3.12
N ALA A 87 6.66 1.70 -2.40
CA ALA A 87 6.71 1.11 -1.07
C ALA A 87 5.82 -0.12 -1.03
N GLU A 88 6.26 -1.13 -0.29
CA GLU A 88 5.48 -2.32 -0.01
C GLU A 88 5.02 -2.29 1.46
N CYS A 89 3.77 -2.69 1.68
CA CYS A 89 3.23 -3.01 2.99
C CYS A 89 2.71 -4.44 2.99
N THR A 90 2.98 -5.17 4.06
CA THR A 90 2.41 -6.50 4.31
C THR A 90 1.35 -6.41 5.41
N PHE A 91 0.31 -7.21 5.30
CA PHE A 91 -0.81 -7.21 6.23
C PHE A 91 -1.20 -8.63 6.63
N SER A 92 -1.55 -8.79 7.89
CA SER A 92 -2.37 -9.90 8.38
C SER A 92 -3.79 -9.39 8.52
N GLU A 93 -4.69 -9.86 7.66
CA GLU A 93 -6.05 -9.33 7.52
C GLU A 93 -6.06 -7.82 7.25
N THR A 94 -6.33 -6.98 8.26
CA THR A 94 -6.31 -5.51 8.18
C THR A 94 -5.21 -4.84 9.00
N SER A 95 -4.38 -5.64 9.68
CA SER A 95 -3.28 -5.14 10.51
C SER A 95 -1.98 -5.17 9.72
N MET A 96 -1.33 -4.01 9.59
CA MET A 96 -0.03 -3.91 8.93
C MET A 96 1.04 -4.62 9.76
N THR A 97 1.73 -5.57 9.14
CA THR A 97 2.80 -6.37 9.77
C THR A 97 4.18 -5.95 9.31
N GLY A 98 4.28 -5.23 8.20
CA GLY A 98 5.55 -4.80 7.62
C GLY A 98 5.37 -3.64 6.68
N PHE A 99 6.44 -2.86 6.55
CA PHE A 99 6.57 -1.75 5.62
C PHE A 99 8.02 -1.67 5.15
N GLN A 100 8.24 -1.53 3.84
CA GLN A 100 9.56 -1.26 3.30
C GLN A 100 9.50 -0.51 1.96
N TRP A 101 10.37 0.47 1.79
CA TRP A 101 10.58 1.11 0.49
C TRP A 101 11.25 0.13 -0.49
N LEU A 102 10.71 0.05 -1.70
CA LEU A 102 11.29 -0.71 -2.80
C LEU A 102 12.25 0.17 -3.62
N VAL A 103 11.82 1.40 -3.87
CA VAL A 103 12.58 2.43 -4.58
C VAL A 103 12.14 3.82 -4.10
N PRO A 104 12.99 4.84 -4.24
CA PRO A 104 14.38 4.82 -4.70
C PRO A 104 15.37 4.21 -3.68
N ALA A 105 16.57 3.87 -4.13
CA ALA A 105 17.57 3.12 -3.34
C ALA A 105 18.02 3.80 -2.04
N TYR A 106 17.86 5.13 -1.93
CA TYR A 106 18.16 5.86 -0.70
C TYR A 106 17.07 5.72 0.38
N LEU A 107 15.86 5.30 0.00
CA LEU A 107 14.79 4.94 0.93
C LEU A 107 14.73 3.44 1.19
N ALA A 108 15.08 2.63 0.18
CA ALA A 108 15.03 1.18 0.26
C ALA A 108 16.02 0.64 1.31
N PRO A 109 15.69 -0.47 2.00
CA PRO A 109 16.62 -1.15 2.88
C PRO A 109 17.94 -1.44 2.16
N LYS A 110 19.06 -1.15 2.83
CA LYS A 110 20.38 -1.51 2.30
C LYS A 110 20.47 -3.05 2.21
N PRO A 111 20.95 -3.62 1.10
CA PRO A 111 21.24 -5.05 1.05
C PRO A 111 22.17 -5.43 2.21
N PRO A 112 22.01 -6.62 2.82
CA PRO A 112 23.01 -7.12 3.75
C PRO A 112 24.38 -7.05 3.06
N ALA A 113 25.40 -6.58 3.78
CA ALA A 113 26.75 -6.69 3.28
C ALA A 113 26.98 -8.19 3.04
N ALA A 114 27.43 -8.55 1.83
CA ALA A 114 27.88 -9.91 1.61
C ALA A 114 29.00 -10.15 2.63
N ASP A 115 28.71 -10.99 3.63
CA ASP A 115 29.72 -11.44 4.57
C ASP A 115 30.84 -12.02 3.71
N ALA A 116 32.01 -11.38 3.74
CA ALA A 116 33.19 -11.91 3.10
C ALA A 116 33.43 -13.28 3.73
N ASP A 117 33.38 -14.32 2.90
CA ASP A 117 33.63 -15.71 3.25
C ASP A 117 34.82 -15.81 4.23
N GLU A 118 34.59 -16.36 5.43
CA GLU A 118 35.65 -16.88 6.31
C GLU A 118 35.68 -18.41 6.22
#